data_AF-A0A1V8TIP0-F1
#
_entry.id   AF-A0A1V8TIP0-F1
#
_cell.length_a   1.000
_cell.length_b   1.000
_cell.length_c   1.000
_cell.angle_alpha   90.00
_cell.angle_beta   90.00
_cell.angle_gamma   90.00
#
_symmetry.space_group_name_H-M   'P 1'
#
loop_
_entity.id
_entity.type
_entity.pdbx_description
1 polymer ?
#
loop_
_entity_poly.entity_id
_entity_poly.type
_entity_poly.pdbx_seq_one_letter_code
_entity_poly.pdbx_strand_id
1 'polypeptide(L)'
;MPPLNPFCALRTLPVRARPSFPVRQHLQRRPLQRCFADQAATNNPNALPEAASQTGGAPNENQEDHVSEEAAKMAKATGGSGPDMDVGTPVQEILAEEKDTLKTAPQVMKDTVKDPQTKDNAKPSTGTRQFSTMARRMQGEMGMGSEGLRLDGAMIPSAEQRAVFAKEQLNTATTPTVLRNLPLPTLPIPARSQQEHRYDPVVEQVTNLLMVDGKKAAAQRNMAHILSVLRTAPAPTYNPVRNLLPGAPPSSHLPLNPVLYLTLAIDSIAPLLRIRSQRGAAGGGVALQIPVPLGLRQRRRQAMMWILDAVEKKKSRSSGRNTFAQRVAEELIGVVEGKSGVWVKRDAVHKLATTARSNLKFGSKGRR
;
A
#
# COMPACT_ATOMS: atom_id res chain seq x y z
N MET A 1 -69.58 -2.40 -9.85
CA MET A 1 -68.70 -2.34 -8.65
C MET A 1 -68.58 -3.75 -8.09
N PRO A 2 -67.43 -4.45 -8.19
CA PRO A 2 -67.23 -5.74 -7.53
C PRO A 2 -66.75 -5.55 -6.08
N PRO A 3 -67.06 -6.47 -5.14
CA PRO A 3 -66.68 -6.34 -3.73
C PRO A 3 -65.19 -6.67 -3.49
N LEU A 4 -64.54 -5.84 -2.68
CA LEU A 4 -63.15 -5.97 -2.23
C LEU A 4 -63.05 -7.01 -1.11
N ASN A 5 -62.27 -8.07 -1.33
CA ASN A 5 -61.92 -9.09 -0.34
C ASN A 5 -60.75 -8.59 0.55
N PRO A 6 -60.88 -8.47 1.88
CA PRO A 6 -59.84 -7.94 2.75
C PRO A 6 -58.98 -9.06 3.35
N PHE A 7 -58.33 -9.87 2.52
CA PHE A 7 -57.29 -10.78 2.98
C PHE A 7 -56.03 -10.60 2.16
N CYS A 8 -55.08 -9.90 2.77
CA CYS A 8 -53.74 -9.69 2.24
C CYS A 8 -52.98 -11.02 2.30
N ALA A 9 -52.85 -11.71 1.16
CA ALA A 9 -52.00 -12.88 1.06
C ALA A 9 -50.53 -12.45 1.21
N LEU A 10 -49.96 -12.68 2.39
CA LEU A 10 -48.54 -12.54 2.65
C LEU A 10 -47.77 -13.54 1.76
N ARG A 11 -47.22 -13.07 0.64
CA ARG A 11 -46.24 -13.83 -0.13
C ARG A 11 -44.95 -13.95 0.67
N THR A 12 -44.67 -15.14 1.18
CA THR A 12 -43.35 -15.50 1.70
C THR A 12 -42.35 -15.47 0.55
N LEU A 13 -41.43 -14.51 0.56
CA LEU A 13 -40.29 -14.48 -0.36
C LEU A 13 -39.28 -15.56 0.08
N PRO A 14 -38.97 -16.58 -0.74
CA PRO A 14 -37.88 -17.49 -0.43
C PRO A 14 -36.55 -16.75 -0.57
N VAL A 15 -35.84 -16.58 0.55
CA VAL A 15 -34.46 -16.06 0.57
C VAL A 15 -33.56 -17.10 -0.12
N ARG A 16 -33.18 -16.83 -1.37
CA ARG A 16 -32.18 -17.63 -2.08
C ARG A 16 -30.79 -17.18 -1.63
N ALA A 17 -30.16 -17.97 -0.76
CA ALA A 17 -28.75 -17.78 -0.43
C ALA A 17 -27.91 -17.89 -1.72
N ARG A 18 -26.99 -16.94 -1.93
CA ARG A 18 -26.04 -16.98 -3.05
C ARG A 18 -25.20 -18.27 -2.95
N PRO A 19 -24.97 -19.01 -4.05
CA PRO A 19 -24.04 -20.12 -4.02
C PRO A 19 -22.63 -19.59 -3.70
N SER A 20 -22.04 -20.10 -2.63
CA SER A 20 -20.63 -19.89 -2.31
C SER A 20 -19.80 -20.50 -3.44
N PHE A 21 -19.05 -19.68 -4.16
CA PHE A 21 -18.02 -20.19 -5.07
C PHE A 21 -17.07 -21.09 -4.29
N PRO A 22 -16.78 -22.33 -4.73
CA PRO A 22 -15.71 -23.10 -4.12
C PRO A 22 -14.41 -22.32 -4.35
N VAL A 23 -13.82 -21.85 -3.26
CA VAL A 23 -12.44 -21.37 -3.23
C VAL A 23 -11.60 -22.53 -3.72
N ARG A 24 -11.11 -22.45 -4.98
CA ARG A 24 -10.11 -23.38 -5.49
C ARG A 24 -8.89 -23.26 -4.58
N GLN A 25 -8.68 -24.29 -3.77
CA GLN A 25 -7.46 -24.49 -3.02
C GLN A 25 -6.28 -24.45 -3.99
N HIS A 26 -5.19 -23.84 -3.51
CA HIS A 26 -3.94 -23.56 -4.19
C HIS A 26 -3.51 -24.63 -5.19
N LEU A 27 -3.57 -24.32 -6.49
CA LEU A 27 -2.63 -24.89 -7.45
C LEU A 27 -1.28 -24.26 -7.14
N GLN A 28 -0.41 -25.04 -6.50
CA GLN A 28 1.00 -24.70 -6.35
C GLN A 28 1.56 -24.32 -7.72
N ARG A 29 1.88 -23.04 -7.90
CA ARG A 29 2.68 -22.60 -9.04
C ARG A 29 4.08 -23.17 -8.83
N ARG A 30 4.39 -24.29 -9.49
CA ARG A 30 5.78 -24.68 -9.70
C ARG A 30 6.48 -23.50 -10.42
N PRO A 31 7.60 -22.98 -9.91
CA PRO A 31 8.36 -22.01 -10.69
C PRO A 31 8.85 -22.69 -11.97
N LEU A 32 8.69 -22.00 -13.10
CA LEU A 32 9.30 -22.38 -14.37
C LEU A 32 10.82 -22.41 -14.15
N GLN A 33 11.42 -23.60 -14.21
CA GLN A 33 12.87 -23.74 -14.34
C GLN A 33 13.29 -22.97 -15.60
N ARG A 34 14.21 -22.02 -15.43
CA ARG A 34 14.95 -21.44 -16.55
C ARG A 34 15.88 -22.54 -17.05
N CYS A 35 15.59 -23.11 -18.21
CA CYS A 35 16.54 -23.93 -18.94
C CYS A 35 17.48 -22.98 -19.68
N PHE A 36 18.67 -22.73 -19.15
CA PHE A 36 19.93 -22.64 -19.89
C PHE A 36 21.09 -22.29 -18.94
N ALA A 37 22.20 -23.01 -19.11
CA ALA A 37 23.44 -23.07 -18.31
C ALA A 37 23.38 -24.10 -17.17
N ASP A 38 23.63 -25.36 -17.53
CA ASP A 38 24.35 -26.37 -16.73
C ASP A 38 24.35 -27.71 -17.51
N GLN A 39 25.09 -27.75 -18.61
CA GLN A 39 25.62 -29.00 -19.17
C GLN A 39 27.11 -29.04 -18.83
N ALA A 40 27.44 -29.18 -17.55
CA ALA A 40 28.80 -29.47 -17.09
C ALA A 40 28.79 -29.98 -15.64
N ALA A 41 28.03 -31.05 -15.37
CA ALA A 41 28.12 -31.74 -14.08
C ALA A 41 27.66 -33.19 -14.19
N THR A 42 28.14 -33.91 -15.20
CA THR A 42 28.21 -35.37 -15.11
C THR A 42 29.55 -35.74 -14.49
N ASN A 43 29.49 -36.32 -13.28
CA ASN A 43 30.56 -37.02 -12.56
C ASN A 43 31.41 -36.18 -11.58
N ASN A 44 30.84 -35.84 -10.41
CA ASN A 44 31.48 -35.98 -9.08
C ASN A 44 30.62 -35.32 -7.98
N PRO A 45 30.20 -36.03 -6.91
CA PRO A 45 29.33 -35.45 -5.88
C PRO A 45 30.06 -34.62 -4.81
N ASN A 46 31.35 -34.31 -4.95
CA ASN A 46 32.14 -33.58 -3.94
C ASN A 46 33.02 -32.43 -4.50
N ALA A 47 32.75 -31.93 -5.71
CA ALA A 47 33.48 -30.78 -6.26
C ALA A 47 32.65 -29.49 -6.09
N LEU A 48 32.91 -28.73 -5.03
CA LEU A 48 32.56 -27.31 -4.98
C LEU A 48 33.55 -26.55 -5.87
N PRO A 49 33.12 -25.60 -6.73
CA PRO A 49 34.05 -24.78 -7.47
C PRO A 49 34.81 -23.86 -6.50
N GLU A 50 36.12 -24.06 -6.38
CA GLU A 50 37.02 -23.10 -5.74
C GLU A 50 36.95 -21.77 -6.51
N ALA A 51 36.58 -20.69 -5.82
CA ALA A 51 36.63 -19.36 -6.38
C ALA A 51 38.09 -19.03 -6.70
N ALA A 52 38.40 -18.81 -7.97
CA ALA A 52 39.69 -18.28 -8.38
C ALA A 52 39.94 -16.97 -7.62
N SER A 53 41.01 -16.94 -6.83
CA SER A 53 41.49 -15.75 -6.14
C SER A 53 41.67 -14.63 -7.16
N GLN A 54 40.89 -13.56 -6.99
CA GLN A 54 40.97 -12.36 -7.81
C GLN A 54 42.26 -11.61 -7.48
N THR A 55 43.39 -12.10 -7.96
CA THR A 55 44.63 -11.32 -8.01
C THR A 55 44.55 -10.42 -9.23
N GLY A 56 43.85 -9.30 -9.10
CA GLY A 56 43.66 -8.35 -10.20
C GLY A 56 42.66 -7.24 -9.91
N GLY A 57 42.68 -6.66 -8.70
CA GLY A 57 41.93 -5.46 -8.34
C GLY A 57 42.83 -4.22 -8.34
N ALA A 58 42.27 -3.06 -8.68
CA ALA A 58 42.93 -1.76 -8.59
C ALA A 58 43.51 -1.53 -7.16
N PRO A 59 44.57 -0.72 -6.99
CA PRO A 59 45.37 -0.66 -5.75
C PRO A 59 44.63 -0.21 -4.47
N ASN A 60 43.31 -0.02 -4.51
CA ASN A 60 42.50 0.44 -3.39
C ASN A 60 41.16 -0.34 -3.20
N GLU A 61 40.99 -1.49 -3.85
CA GLU A 61 39.77 -2.33 -3.75
C GLU A 61 40.00 -3.71 -3.11
N ASN A 62 41.09 -3.89 -2.37
CA ASN A 62 41.22 -5.09 -1.54
C ASN A 62 40.24 -4.97 -0.38
N GLN A 63 39.24 -5.84 -0.37
CA GLN A 63 38.32 -5.99 0.75
C GLN A 63 39.13 -6.32 2.00
N GLU A 64 38.98 -5.52 3.05
CA GLU A 64 39.70 -5.71 4.32
C GLU A 64 39.40 -7.10 4.89
N ASP A 65 40.43 -7.74 5.48
CA ASP A 65 40.31 -9.05 6.11
C ASP A 65 39.33 -8.98 7.31
N HIS A 66 38.72 -10.11 7.69
CA HIS A 66 37.89 -10.13 8.89
C HIS A 66 38.72 -9.81 10.16
N VAL A 67 38.12 -9.14 11.16
CA VAL A 67 38.80 -8.69 12.39
C VAL A 67 39.62 -9.79 13.08
N SER A 68 39.14 -11.04 13.05
CA SER A 68 39.88 -12.20 13.59
C SER A 68 41.13 -12.55 12.79
N GLU A 69 41.08 -12.42 11.46
CA GLU A 69 42.22 -12.65 10.56
C GLU A 69 43.26 -11.53 10.66
N GLU A 70 42.81 -10.28 10.80
CA GLU A 70 43.68 -9.13 11.05
C GLU A 70 44.41 -9.28 12.39
N ALA A 71 43.70 -9.67 13.45
CA ALA A 71 44.28 -9.91 14.78
C ALA A 71 45.30 -11.06 14.74
N ALA A 72 45.00 -12.15 14.02
CA ALA A 72 45.93 -13.27 13.84
C ALA A 72 47.19 -12.87 13.06
N LYS A 73 47.05 -12.07 11.98
CA LYS A 73 48.18 -11.55 11.20
C LYS A 73 49.06 -10.61 12.03
N MET A 74 48.43 -9.73 12.82
CA MET A 74 49.13 -8.83 13.74
C MET A 74 49.87 -9.59 14.85
N ALA A 75 49.25 -10.61 15.46
CA ALA A 75 49.89 -11.45 16.46
C ALA A 75 51.10 -12.20 15.88
N LYS A 76 50.97 -12.75 14.66
CA LYS A 76 52.07 -13.40 13.94
C LYS A 76 53.23 -12.46 13.64
N ALA A 77 52.94 -11.20 13.27
CA ALA A 77 53.96 -10.18 13.06
C ALA A 77 54.64 -9.73 14.37
N THR A 78 53.91 -9.71 15.47
CA THR A 78 54.39 -9.28 16.80
C THR A 78 55.03 -10.42 17.60
N GLY A 79 55.01 -11.65 17.06
CA GLY A 79 55.56 -12.84 17.70
C GLY A 79 54.69 -13.44 18.81
N GLY A 80 53.41 -13.03 18.90
CA GLY A 80 52.42 -13.56 19.84
C GLY A 80 51.58 -14.70 19.25
N SER A 81 50.94 -15.50 20.11
CA SER A 81 49.90 -16.45 19.69
C SER A 81 48.61 -15.70 19.38
N GLY A 82 48.18 -15.71 18.12
CA GLY A 82 46.87 -15.19 17.72
C GLY A 82 45.72 -16.14 18.09
N PRO A 83 44.46 -15.69 18.02
CA PRO A 83 43.31 -16.55 18.28
C PRO A 83 43.22 -17.70 17.26
N ASP A 84 42.92 -18.90 17.73
CA ASP A 84 42.72 -20.08 16.87
C ASP A 84 41.48 -19.87 15.98
N MET A 85 41.66 -19.89 14.66
CA MET A 85 40.61 -19.59 13.69
C MET A 85 39.54 -20.67 13.60
N ASP A 86 39.86 -21.90 14.00
CA ASP A 86 38.97 -23.06 13.91
C ASP A 86 38.06 -23.23 15.14
N VAL A 87 38.39 -22.57 16.26
CA VAL A 87 37.66 -22.69 17.53
C VAL A 87 37.53 -21.31 18.17
N GLY A 88 36.30 -20.81 18.31
CA GLY A 88 36.06 -19.54 19.00
C GLY A 88 36.49 -19.61 20.46
N THR A 89 37.35 -18.68 20.89
CA THR A 89 37.72 -18.55 22.30
C THR A 89 36.49 -18.15 23.12
N PRO A 90 36.20 -18.84 24.24
CA PRO A 90 35.05 -18.51 25.06
C PRO A 90 35.19 -17.09 25.61
N VAL A 91 34.10 -16.33 25.57
CA VAL A 91 34.06 -14.90 25.94
C VAL A 91 34.61 -14.63 27.36
N GLN A 92 34.53 -15.62 28.24
CA GLN A 92 35.05 -15.57 29.59
C GLN A 92 36.59 -15.51 29.64
N GLU A 93 37.29 -16.14 28.71
CA GLU A 93 38.75 -16.13 28.63
C GLU A 93 39.25 -14.79 28.08
N ILE A 94 38.56 -14.24 27.07
CA ILE A 94 38.84 -12.89 26.52
C ILE A 94 38.72 -11.83 27.62
N LEU A 95 37.66 -11.90 28.43
CA LEU A 95 37.46 -10.97 29.53
C LEU A 95 38.49 -11.17 30.66
N ALA A 96 39.03 -12.38 30.85
CA ALA A 96 40.04 -12.64 31.86
C ALA A 96 41.42 -12.09 31.46
N GLU A 97 41.76 -12.16 30.17
CA GLU A 97 43.03 -11.66 29.61
C GLU A 97 43.06 -10.13 29.52
N GLU A 98 41.93 -9.50 29.18
CA GLU A 98 41.84 -8.07 28.97
C GLU A 98 41.23 -7.32 30.16
N LYS A 99 42.09 -6.75 31.01
CA LYS A 99 41.68 -5.99 32.21
C LYS A 99 40.84 -4.74 31.91
N ASP A 100 40.95 -4.20 30.69
CA ASP A 100 40.24 -2.98 30.31
C ASP A 100 38.82 -3.25 29.82
N THR A 101 38.57 -4.35 29.12
CA THR A 101 37.22 -4.76 28.71
C THR A 101 36.40 -5.26 29.91
N LEU A 102 37.07 -5.87 30.89
CA LEU A 102 36.50 -6.20 32.20
C LEU A 102 35.88 -4.99 32.91
N LYS A 103 36.43 -3.77 32.75
CA LYS A 103 35.88 -2.56 33.41
C LYS A 103 34.53 -2.16 32.82
N THR A 104 34.37 -2.29 31.51
CA THR A 104 33.18 -1.88 30.76
C THR A 104 32.10 -2.96 30.72
N ALA A 105 32.44 -4.22 31.03
CA ALA A 105 31.51 -5.34 31.00
C ALA A 105 30.33 -5.19 32.01
N PRO A 106 29.14 -5.73 31.68
CA PRO A 106 28.00 -5.76 32.59
C PRO A 106 28.29 -6.62 33.84
N GLN A 107 27.66 -6.28 34.97
CA GLN A 107 27.94 -6.92 36.28
C GLN A 107 27.81 -8.44 36.25
N VAL A 108 26.78 -8.97 35.58
CA VAL A 108 26.57 -10.43 35.46
C VAL A 108 27.78 -11.15 34.88
N MET A 109 28.48 -10.55 33.90
CA MET A 109 29.67 -11.16 33.28
C MET A 109 30.92 -11.03 34.17
N LYS A 110 31.04 -9.91 34.91
CA LYS A 110 32.10 -9.73 35.91
C LYS A 110 32.00 -10.76 37.03
N ASP A 111 30.78 -11.08 37.44
CA ASP A 111 30.52 -12.06 38.51
C ASP A 111 30.85 -13.49 38.04
N THR A 112 30.55 -13.82 36.76
CA THR A 112 30.93 -15.12 36.19
C THR A 112 32.44 -15.36 36.04
N VAL A 113 33.24 -14.29 35.91
CA VAL A 113 34.72 -14.39 35.82
C VAL A 113 35.35 -14.54 37.21
N LYS A 114 34.73 -13.97 38.25
CA LYS A 114 35.26 -13.99 39.63
C LYS A 114 35.05 -15.33 40.34
N ASP A 115 33.99 -16.07 40.03
CA ASP A 115 33.64 -17.32 40.70
C ASP A 115 33.74 -18.54 39.74
N PRO A 116 34.92 -19.15 39.56
CA PRO A 116 35.14 -20.23 38.59
C PRO A 116 34.48 -21.58 38.96
N GLN A 117 33.83 -21.71 40.12
CA GLN A 117 33.16 -22.95 40.56
C GLN A 117 31.72 -23.13 40.08
N THR A 118 31.20 -22.25 39.22
CA THR A 118 29.87 -22.41 38.58
C THR A 118 29.96 -22.91 37.15
N LYS A 119 31.03 -23.67 36.80
CA LYS A 119 31.19 -24.22 35.44
C LYS A 119 30.17 -25.29 35.07
N ASP A 120 29.49 -25.91 36.04
CA ASP A 120 28.37 -26.81 35.79
C ASP A 120 27.23 -26.52 36.80
N ASN A 121 26.02 -26.30 36.30
CA ASN A 121 24.75 -26.03 37.02
C ASN A 121 24.36 -24.58 37.27
N ALA A 122 24.16 -23.80 36.19
CA ALA A 122 23.21 -22.70 36.22
C ALA A 122 21.77 -23.21 35.95
N LYS A 123 21.17 -23.90 36.92
CA LYS A 123 19.70 -23.96 36.98
C LYS A 123 19.23 -22.52 37.24
N PRO A 124 18.33 -21.94 36.43
CA PRO A 124 17.94 -20.55 36.62
C PRO A 124 17.36 -20.40 38.03
N SER A 125 17.97 -19.52 38.83
CA SER A 125 17.45 -19.23 40.16
C SER A 125 16.03 -18.69 40.00
N THR A 126 15.13 -19.21 40.82
CA THR A 126 13.73 -18.79 40.92
C THR A 126 13.67 -17.40 41.59
N GLY A 127 14.32 -16.41 40.96
CA GLY A 127 14.30 -15.01 41.35
C GLY A 127 13.14 -14.32 40.65
N THR A 128 12.19 -13.83 41.44
CA THR A 128 11.04 -13.03 41.01
C THR A 128 11.52 -11.78 40.26
N ARG A 129 11.43 -11.80 38.93
CA ARG A 129 11.66 -10.62 38.09
C ARG A 129 10.49 -9.65 38.27
N GLN A 130 10.79 -8.41 38.67
CA GLN A 130 9.82 -7.32 38.84
C GLN A 130 9.45 -6.63 37.51
N PHE A 131 9.02 -7.39 36.50
CA PHE A 131 8.45 -6.79 35.29
C PHE A 131 7.00 -7.24 35.13
N SER A 132 6.09 -6.31 35.40
CA SER A 132 4.64 -6.49 35.28
C SER A 132 4.23 -6.55 33.81
N THR A 133 3.93 -7.75 33.31
CA THR A 133 3.12 -7.95 32.10
C THR A 133 1.75 -8.43 32.54
N MET A 134 0.79 -7.51 32.58
CA MET A 134 -0.58 -7.80 33.00
C MET A 134 -1.30 -8.56 31.86
N ALA A 135 -1.32 -9.89 31.93
CA ALA A 135 -2.20 -10.74 31.13
C ALA A 135 -3.29 -11.34 32.03
N ARG A 136 -4.52 -10.81 31.95
CA ARG A 136 -5.68 -11.39 32.66
C ARG A 136 -6.14 -12.66 31.95
N ARG A 137 -6.02 -13.80 32.63
CA ARG A 137 -6.67 -15.07 32.26
C ARG A 137 -8.06 -15.08 32.89
N MET A 138 -9.10 -14.96 32.06
CA MET A 138 -10.49 -15.17 32.48
C MET A 138 -10.70 -16.64 32.84
N GLN A 139 -10.81 -16.93 34.13
CA GLN A 139 -11.19 -18.24 34.64
C GLN A 139 -12.70 -18.18 34.94
N GLY A 140 -13.48 -19.00 34.25
CA GLY A 140 -14.93 -19.07 34.41
C GLY A 140 -15.28 -19.58 35.81
N GLU A 141 -16.03 -18.77 36.55
CA GLU A 141 -16.66 -19.19 37.79
C GLU A 141 -17.85 -20.11 37.46
N MET A 142 -17.73 -21.39 37.84
CA MET A 142 -18.88 -22.27 37.99
C MET A 142 -19.63 -21.87 39.27
N GLY A 143 -20.92 -21.60 39.13
CA GLY A 143 -21.81 -21.22 40.21
C GLY A 143 -21.98 -22.32 41.27
N MET A 144 -21.85 -21.91 42.53
CA MET A 144 -22.30 -22.64 43.71
C MET A 144 -23.44 -21.84 44.35
N GLY A 145 -24.52 -22.54 44.69
CA GLY A 145 -25.48 -22.09 45.70
C GLY A 145 -26.67 -21.28 45.18
N SER A 146 -27.71 -21.97 44.71
CA SER A 146 -29.07 -21.44 44.65
C SER A 146 -29.68 -21.45 46.06
N GLU A 147 -29.52 -20.35 46.80
CA GLU A 147 -30.34 -20.02 47.97
C GLU A 147 -30.97 -18.67 47.68
N GLY A 148 -32.25 -18.71 47.32
CA GLY A 148 -32.95 -17.61 46.68
C GLY A 148 -33.28 -16.48 47.64
N LEU A 149 -32.61 -15.34 47.47
CA LEU A 149 -33.31 -14.05 47.60
C LEU A 149 -34.37 -14.03 46.49
N ARG A 150 -35.56 -14.58 46.78
CA ARG A 150 -36.75 -14.34 45.96
C ARG A 150 -37.06 -12.86 46.06
N LEU A 151 -36.58 -12.08 45.10
CA LEU A 151 -37.04 -10.72 44.88
C LEU A 151 -38.56 -10.80 44.70
N ASP A 152 -39.32 -10.16 45.60
CA ASP A 152 -40.78 -10.18 45.55
C ASP A 152 -41.25 -9.76 44.16
N GLY A 153 -42.14 -10.54 43.54
CA GLY A 153 -42.62 -10.30 42.18
C GLY A 153 -43.27 -8.92 41.99
N ALA A 154 -43.66 -8.26 43.07
CA ALA A 154 -44.16 -6.88 43.09
C ALA A 154 -43.07 -5.81 42.91
N MET A 155 -41.80 -6.13 43.20
CA MET A 155 -40.65 -5.25 42.90
C MET A 155 -40.17 -5.37 41.45
N ILE A 156 -40.68 -6.36 40.73
CA ILE A 156 -40.39 -6.54 39.32
C ILE A 156 -41.32 -5.60 38.55
N PRO A 157 -40.80 -4.57 37.86
CA PRO A 157 -41.66 -3.65 37.13
C PRO A 157 -42.49 -4.43 36.11
N SER A 158 -43.78 -4.12 36.05
CA SER A 158 -44.70 -4.76 35.09
C SER A 158 -44.21 -4.56 33.66
N ALA A 159 -44.64 -5.42 32.73
CA ALA A 159 -44.25 -5.30 31.32
C ALA A 159 -44.56 -3.92 30.73
N GLU A 160 -45.64 -3.29 31.20
CA GLU A 160 -46.03 -1.94 30.81
C GLU A 160 -45.10 -0.87 31.39
N GLN A 161 -44.75 -0.96 32.68
CA GLN A 161 -43.78 -0.05 33.30
C GLN A 161 -42.39 -0.19 32.66
N ARG A 162 -41.98 -1.40 32.29
CA ARG A 162 -40.76 -1.64 31.51
C ARG A 162 -40.85 -1.02 30.11
N ALA A 163 -42.01 -1.09 29.46
CA ALA A 163 -42.22 -0.48 28.15
C ALA A 163 -42.23 1.05 28.20
N VAL A 164 -42.80 1.64 29.26
CA VAL A 164 -42.79 3.09 29.49
C VAL A 164 -41.37 3.56 29.79
N PHE A 165 -40.64 2.90 30.69
CA PHE A 165 -39.25 3.22 30.98
C PHE A 165 -38.33 3.04 29.76
N ALA A 166 -38.56 2.00 28.95
CA ALA A 166 -37.82 1.80 27.70
C ALA A 166 -38.11 2.89 26.66
N LYS A 167 -39.37 3.37 26.58
CA LYS A 167 -39.74 4.51 25.74
C LYS A 167 -39.13 5.82 26.25
N GLU A 168 -39.09 6.04 27.55
CA GLU A 168 -38.43 7.18 28.17
C GLU A 168 -36.91 7.15 27.92
N GLN A 169 -36.26 5.99 28.07
CA GLN A 169 -34.84 5.77 27.77
C GLN A 169 -34.49 6.06 26.31
N LEU A 170 -35.35 5.65 25.36
CA LEU A 170 -35.18 5.94 23.93
C LEU A 170 -35.34 7.43 23.61
N ASN A 171 -36.20 8.14 24.33
CA ASN A 171 -36.37 9.59 24.19
C ASN A 171 -35.22 10.38 24.85
N THR A 172 -34.61 9.84 25.91
CA THR A 172 -33.39 10.38 26.53
C THR A 172 -32.09 9.91 25.86
N ALA A 173 -32.16 9.05 24.84
CA ALA A 173 -30.99 8.64 24.03
C ALA A 173 -30.45 9.78 23.15
N THR A 174 -30.82 11.04 23.45
CA THR A 174 -30.08 12.21 23.00
C THR A 174 -28.91 12.39 23.96
N THR A 175 -27.75 11.88 23.54
CA THR A 175 -26.40 12.03 24.10
C THR A 175 -25.98 11.08 25.24
N PRO A 176 -24.93 10.26 25.06
CA PRO A 176 -24.24 9.62 26.16
C PRO A 176 -23.54 10.67 27.03
N THR A 177 -23.98 10.76 28.28
CA THR A 177 -23.50 11.64 29.34
C THR A 177 -22.09 11.25 29.85
N VAL A 178 -21.03 11.24 29.03
CA VAL A 178 -19.65 11.00 29.55
C VAL A 178 -18.53 11.87 28.93
N LEU A 179 -18.75 12.69 27.89
CA LEU A 179 -17.72 13.66 27.44
C LEU A 179 -18.26 15.10 27.43
N ARG A 180 -18.48 15.65 28.63
CA ARG A 180 -19.22 16.90 28.91
C ARG A 180 -18.69 18.19 28.26
N ASN A 181 -17.54 18.21 27.58
CA ASN A 181 -16.93 19.46 27.12
C ASN A 181 -16.87 19.65 25.60
N LEU A 182 -17.12 18.63 24.77
CA LEU A 182 -17.23 18.79 23.31
C LEU A 182 -18.39 17.97 22.73
N PRO A 183 -19.21 18.54 21.83
CA PRO A 183 -20.26 17.79 21.14
C PRO A 183 -19.64 16.69 20.27
N LEU A 184 -20.35 15.56 20.15
CA LEU A 184 -19.95 14.47 19.25
C LEU A 184 -20.02 14.94 17.78
N PRO A 185 -19.10 14.48 16.91
CA PRO A 185 -19.12 14.84 15.50
C PRO A 185 -20.36 14.24 14.81
N THR A 186 -20.92 14.98 13.84
CA THR A 186 -22.05 14.50 13.03
C THR A 186 -21.60 13.36 12.11
N LEU A 187 -22.28 12.21 12.18
CA LEU A 187 -22.07 11.09 11.26
C LEU A 187 -23.00 11.23 10.04
N PRO A 188 -22.59 10.79 8.83
CA PRO A 188 -21.31 10.15 8.50
C PRO A 188 -20.14 11.13 8.44
N ILE A 189 -18.98 10.69 8.93
CA ILE A 189 -17.72 11.45 8.87
C ILE A 189 -17.39 11.73 7.39
N PRO A 190 -17.06 12.97 7.00
CA PRO A 190 -16.73 13.29 5.62
C PRO A 190 -15.47 12.54 5.15
N ALA A 191 -15.40 12.16 3.88
CA ALA A 191 -14.30 11.35 3.35
C ALA A 191 -12.91 11.98 3.60
N ARG A 192 -12.80 13.31 3.48
CA ARG A 192 -11.55 14.08 3.66
C ARG A 192 -10.94 14.03 5.06
N SER A 193 -11.70 13.66 6.10
CA SER A 193 -11.16 13.54 7.47
C SER A 193 -10.59 12.16 7.77
N GLN A 194 -10.76 11.19 6.86
CA GLN A 194 -10.07 9.90 6.96
C GLN A 194 -8.59 10.07 6.64
N GLN A 195 -7.69 9.51 7.45
CA GLN A 195 -6.25 9.67 7.29
C GLN A 195 -5.75 9.14 5.94
N GLU A 196 -6.22 7.96 5.53
CA GLU A 196 -5.83 7.32 4.26
C GLU A 196 -6.32 8.11 3.04
N HIS A 197 -7.51 8.71 3.14
CA HIS A 197 -8.16 9.47 2.06
C HIS A 197 -8.25 10.96 2.38
N ARG A 198 -7.16 11.52 2.94
CA ARG A 198 -7.08 12.92 3.33
C ARG A 198 -7.21 13.88 2.14
N TYR A 199 -6.62 13.51 1.01
CA TYR A 199 -6.56 14.33 -0.19
C TYR A 199 -7.63 13.92 -1.20
N ASP A 200 -7.89 14.81 -2.17
CA ASP A 200 -8.77 14.47 -3.29
C ASP A 200 -8.20 13.25 -4.06
N PRO A 201 -9.05 12.28 -4.45
CA PRO A 201 -8.60 11.05 -5.12
C PRO A 201 -7.85 11.30 -6.44
N VAL A 202 -8.11 12.42 -7.15
CA VAL A 202 -7.33 12.76 -8.36
C VAL A 202 -5.93 13.18 -7.97
N VAL A 203 -5.81 14.06 -6.97
CA VAL A 203 -4.52 14.52 -6.47
C VAL A 203 -3.71 13.34 -5.93
N GLU A 204 -4.33 12.47 -5.12
CA GLU A 204 -3.70 11.26 -4.62
C GLU A 204 -3.23 10.35 -5.77
N GLN A 205 -4.11 10.10 -6.75
CA GLN A 205 -3.76 9.26 -7.90
C GLN A 205 -2.58 9.85 -8.69
N VAL A 206 -2.58 11.15 -8.96
CA VAL A 206 -1.50 11.79 -9.74
C VAL A 206 -0.21 11.82 -8.93
N THR A 207 -0.25 12.13 -7.63
CA THR A 207 0.96 12.07 -6.78
C THR A 207 1.62 10.69 -6.81
N ASN A 208 0.81 9.62 -6.76
CA ASN A 208 1.33 8.26 -6.85
C ASN A 208 1.93 7.94 -8.23
N LEU A 209 1.45 8.57 -9.31
CA LEU A 209 2.02 8.42 -10.66
C LEU A 209 3.29 9.25 -10.88
N LEU A 210 3.46 10.34 -10.13
CA LEU A 210 4.69 11.14 -10.10
C LEU A 210 5.79 10.51 -9.23
N MET A 211 5.43 9.56 -8.37
CA MET A 211 6.34 8.93 -7.43
C MET A 211 7.27 7.93 -8.13
N VAL A 212 8.56 8.09 -7.91
CA VAL A 212 9.64 7.21 -8.42
C VAL A 212 10.42 6.69 -7.21
N ASP A 213 10.89 5.45 -7.25
CA ASP A 213 11.64 4.77 -6.17
C ASP A 213 10.97 4.79 -4.78
N GLY A 214 9.64 4.89 -4.72
CA GLY A 214 8.90 5.02 -3.45
C GLY A 214 9.06 6.39 -2.76
N LYS A 215 9.66 7.39 -3.42
CA LYS A 215 9.89 8.74 -2.86
C LYS A 215 8.62 9.59 -2.85
N LYS A 216 7.63 9.22 -2.03
CA LYS A 216 6.31 9.89 -1.94
C LYS A 216 6.41 11.37 -1.56
N ALA A 217 7.32 11.72 -0.65
CA ALA A 217 7.52 13.10 -0.20
C ALA A 217 7.99 14.03 -1.34
N ALA A 218 8.80 13.53 -2.28
CA ALA A 218 9.23 14.29 -3.45
C ALA A 218 8.07 14.51 -4.43
N ALA A 219 7.27 13.48 -4.68
CA ALA A 219 6.07 13.58 -5.51
C ALA A 219 5.02 14.54 -4.94
N GLN A 220 4.82 14.52 -3.62
CA GLN A 220 3.94 15.46 -2.92
C GLN A 220 4.42 16.91 -3.05
N ARG A 221 5.73 17.16 -2.90
CA ARG A 221 6.33 18.48 -3.14
C ARG A 221 6.12 18.96 -4.58
N ASN A 222 6.36 18.09 -5.56
CA ASN A 222 6.12 18.40 -6.97
C ASN A 222 4.64 18.72 -7.24
N MET A 223 3.71 17.95 -6.67
CA MET A 223 2.28 18.21 -6.80
C MET A 223 1.88 19.55 -6.17
N ALA A 224 2.37 19.86 -4.97
CA ALA A 224 2.12 21.15 -4.33
C ALA A 224 2.62 22.31 -5.22
N HIS A 225 3.79 22.14 -5.85
CA HIS A 225 4.29 23.14 -6.79
C HIS A 225 3.45 23.24 -8.06
N ILE A 226 2.99 22.12 -8.64
CA ILE A 226 2.06 22.12 -9.79
C ILE A 226 0.80 22.92 -9.47
N LEU A 227 0.15 22.64 -8.34
CA LEU A 227 -1.06 23.34 -7.91
C LEU A 227 -0.80 24.83 -7.64
N SER A 228 0.37 25.17 -7.09
CA SER A 228 0.76 26.57 -6.90
C SER A 228 0.92 27.30 -8.22
N VAL A 229 1.55 26.67 -9.23
CA VAL A 229 1.71 27.26 -10.57
C VAL A 229 0.35 27.47 -11.24
N LEU A 230 -0.56 26.49 -11.16
CA LEU A 230 -1.92 26.63 -11.69
C LEU A 230 -2.70 27.75 -11.00
N ARG A 231 -2.46 27.96 -9.70
CA ARG A 231 -3.11 29.02 -8.93
C ARG A 231 -2.64 30.43 -9.32
N THR A 232 -1.37 30.57 -9.69
CA THR A 232 -0.78 31.86 -10.08
C THR A 232 -0.84 32.13 -11.58
N ALA A 233 -1.15 31.11 -12.38
CA ALA A 233 -1.29 31.25 -13.82
C ALA A 233 -2.52 32.10 -14.18
N PRO A 234 -2.49 32.83 -15.31
CA PRO A 234 -3.67 33.52 -15.81
C PRO A 234 -4.77 32.52 -16.15
N ALA A 235 -6.02 32.99 -16.17
CA ALA A 235 -7.16 32.16 -16.55
C ALA A 235 -6.99 31.64 -17.98
N PRO A 236 -7.13 30.32 -18.21
CA PRO A 236 -6.94 29.73 -19.54
C PRO A 236 -8.07 30.11 -20.49
N THR A 237 -7.74 30.26 -21.77
CA THR A 237 -8.75 30.48 -22.82
C THR A 237 -9.22 29.15 -23.40
N TYR A 238 -10.52 28.86 -23.35
CA TYR A 238 -11.06 27.61 -23.90
C TYR A 238 -11.09 27.63 -25.43
N ASN A 239 -10.75 26.49 -26.03
CA ASN A 239 -10.81 26.31 -27.47
C ASN A 239 -12.15 25.64 -27.86
N PRO A 240 -12.98 26.26 -28.71
CA PRO A 240 -14.29 25.71 -29.10
C PRO A 240 -14.20 24.41 -29.92
N VAL A 241 -13.05 24.12 -30.54
CA VAL A 241 -12.81 22.85 -31.24
C VAL A 241 -12.51 21.72 -30.25
N ARG A 242 -11.85 22.06 -29.15
CA ARG A 242 -11.39 21.11 -28.12
C ARG A 242 -12.20 21.33 -26.84
N ASN A 243 -13.48 20.97 -26.93
CA ASN A 243 -14.39 21.09 -25.81
C ASN A 243 -13.96 20.21 -24.64
N LEU A 244 -14.00 20.82 -23.46
CA LEU A 244 -13.74 20.17 -22.18
C LEU A 244 -14.96 19.34 -21.77
N LEU A 245 -14.97 18.84 -20.54
CA LEU A 245 -16.13 18.09 -20.04
C LEU A 245 -17.39 18.99 -20.00
N PRO A 246 -18.57 18.40 -20.27
CA PRO A 246 -19.82 19.12 -20.07
C PRO A 246 -19.99 19.49 -18.59
N GLY A 247 -20.45 20.71 -18.32
CA GLY A 247 -20.57 21.24 -16.96
C GLY A 247 -19.25 21.76 -16.39
N ALA A 248 -18.22 21.97 -17.21
CA ALA A 248 -17.02 22.69 -16.79
C ALA A 248 -17.39 24.11 -16.30
N PRO A 249 -16.79 24.58 -15.19
CA PRO A 249 -16.94 25.97 -14.73
C PRO A 249 -16.38 26.95 -15.77
N PRO A 250 -16.71 28.26 -15.67
CA PRO A 250 -16.04 29.27 -16.48
C PRO A 250 -14.53 29.32 -16.17
N SER A 251 -13.73 29.77 -17.15
CA SER A 251 -12.27 29.79 -17.05
C SER A 251 -11.74 30.63 -15.87
N SER A 252 -12.47 31.67 -15.48
CA SER A 252 -12.12 32.55 -14.36
C SER A 252 -12.07 31.82 -13.01
N HIS A 253 -12.83 30.74 -12.82
CA HIS A 253 -12.87 30.00 -11.55
C HIS A 253 -11.71 29.01 -11.37
N LEU A 254 -10.99 28.69 -12.46
CA LEU A 254 -9.96 27.65 -12.45
C LEU A 254 -8.71 28.01 -11.65
N PRO A 255 -8.11 29.22 -11.79
CA PRO A 255 -6.92 29.57 -10.99
C PRO A 255 -7.20 29.57 -9.49
N LEU A 256 -8.39 30.01 -9.06
CA LEU A 256 -8.78 30.00 -7.65
C LEU A 256 -8.93 28.56 -7.10
N ASN A 257 -9.33 27.62 -7.95
CA ASN A 257 -9.56 26.22 -7.61
C ASN A 257 -8.58 25.30 -8.37
N PRO A 258 -7.29 25.23 -7.99
CA PRO A 258 -6.28 24.50 -8.76
C PRO A 258 -6.52 22.98 -8.79
N VAL A 259 -7.20 22.43 -7.77
CA VAL A 259 -7.61 21.02 -7.76
C VAL A 259 -8.64 20.77 -8.86
N LEU A 260 -9.65 21.63 -8.99
CA LEU A 260 -10.65 21.56 -10.05
C LEU A 260 -10.03 21.76 -11.44
N TYR A 261 -9.07 22.67 -11.55
CA TYR A 261 -8.30 22.86 -12.77
C TYR A 261 -7.59 21.56 -13.19
N LEU A 262 -6.88 20.92 -12.26
CA LEU A 262 -6.20 19.66 -12.50
C LEU A 262 -7.19 18.55 -12.88
N THR A 263 -8.30 18.40 -12.15
CA THR A 263 -9.29 17.34 -12.41
C THR A 263 -9.93 17.49 -13.78
N LEU A 264 -10.34 18.71 -14.14
CA LEU A 264 -10.92 19.04 -15.44
C LEU A 264 -9.94 18.71 -16.57
N ALA A 265 -8.68 19.15 -16.46
CA ALA A 265 -7.66 18.89 -17.47
C ALA A 265 -7.49 17.38 -17.73
N ILE A 266 -7.35 16.60 -16.66
CA ILE A 266 -7.15 15.14 -16.77
C ILE A 266 -8.39 14.45 -17.32
N ASP A 267 -9.57 14.74 -16.78
CA ASP A 267 -10.81 14.06 -17.17
C ASP A 267 -11.22 14.39 -18.61
N SER A 268 -10.89 15.58 -19.12
CA SER A 268 -11.19 15.99 -20.51
C SER A 268 -10.40 15.15 -21.53
N ILE A 269 -9.13 14.88 -21.23
CA ILE A 269 -8.23 14.06 -22.05
C ILE A 269 -8.49 12.57 -21.89
N ALA A 270 -9.00 12.16 -20.73
CA ALA A 270 -9.15 10.76 -20.37
C ALA A 270 -9.93 9.96 -21.44
N PRO A 271 -9.30 8.95 -22.07
CA PRO A 271 -9.97 8.18 -23.11
C PRO A 271 -11.07 7.30 -22.49
N LEU A 272 -12.23 7.21 -23.12
CA LEU A 272 -13.36 6.41 -22.62
C LEU A 272 -13.11 4.90 -22.69
N LEU A 273 -12.23 4.49 -23.60
CA LEU A 273 -11.96 3.11 -23.95
C LEU A 273 -10.48 2.94 -24.30
N ARG A 274 -10.01 1.70 -24.24
CA ARG A 274 -8.71 1.29 -24.77
C ARG A 274 -8.90 0.18 -25.79
N ILE A 275 -7.87 -0.07 -26.58
CA ILE A 275 -7.86 -1.19 -27.52
C ILE A 275 -7.15 -2.38 -26.87
N ARG A 276 -7.79 -3.53 -26.88
CA ARG A 276 -7.21 -4.82 -26.50
C ARG A 276 -6.88 -5.57 -27.79
N SER A 277 -5.63 -5.95 -27.98
CA SER A 277 -5.24 -6.87 -29.05
C SER A 277 -5.55 -8.32 -28.64
N GLN A 278 -6.25 -9.07 -29.49
CA GLN A 278 -6.49 -10.50 -29.34
C GLN A 278 -5.78 -11.24 -30.46
N ARG A 279 -4.70 -11.95 -30.14
CA ARG A 279 -3.88 -12.64 -31.14
C ARG A 279 -4.62 -13.86 -31.71
N GLY A 280 -4.54 -14.07 -33.03
CA GLY A 280 -5.17 -15.20 -33.72
C GLY A 280 -6.67 -15.05 -33.99
N ALA A 281 -7.28 -13.96 -33.54
CA ALA A 281 -8.72 -13.72 -33.63
C ALA A 281 -9.19 -13.21 -35.00
N ALA A 282 -8.30 -12.59 -35.78
CA ALA A 282 -8.61 -12.04 -37.10
C ALA A 282 -8.38 -13.06 -38.25
N GLY A 283 -7.86 -14.25 -37.95
CA GLY A 283 -7.32 -15.20 -38.93
C GLY A 283 -5.82 -14.99 -39.21
N GLY A 284 -5.16 -15.99 -39.80
CA GLY A 284 -3.77 -15.88 -40.24
C GLY A 284 -2.74 -15.47 -39.17
N GLY A 285 -3.02 -15.71 -37.88
CA GLY A 285 -2.16 -15.27 -36.77
C GLY A 285 -2.25 -13.78 -36.40
N VAL A 286 -2.98 -12.96 -37.17
CA VAL A 286 -3.11 -11.51 -36.95
C VAL A 286 -3.95 -11.22 -35.70
N ALA A 287 -3.55 -10.19 -34.96
CA ALA A 287 -4.28 -9.76 -33.78
C ALA A 287 -5.50 -8.90 -34.14
N LEU A 288 -6.68 -9.32 -33.67
CA LEU A 288 -7.90 -8.54 -33.76
C LEU A 288 -7.89 -7.43 -32.70
N GLN A 289 -8.17 -6.21 -33.12
CA GLN A 289 -8.27 -5.06 -32.23
C GLN A 289 -9.70 -4.99 -31.68
N ILE A 290 -9.85 -5.04 -30.36
CA ILE A 290 -11.16 -5.02 -29.70
C ILE A 290 -11.22 -3.82 -28.75
N PRO A 291 -12.14 -2.86 -28.95
CA PRO A 291 -12.32 -1.75 -28.02
C PRO A 291 -12.93 -2.24 -26.71
N VAL A 292 -12.40 -1.76 -25.58
CA VAL A 292 -12.83 -2.14 -24.22
C VAL A 292 -13.04 -0.87 -23.39
N PRO A 293 -14.19 -0.68 -22.73
CA PRO A 293 -14.43 0.50 -21.90
C PRO A 293 -13.49 0.51 -20.69
N LEU A 294 -13.12 1.72 -20.26
CA LEU A 294 -12.22 1.93 -19.13
C LEU A 294 -12.98 2.47 -17.91
N GLY A 295 -12.64 1.96 -16.72
CA GLY A 295 -13.10 2.53 -15.46
C GLY A 295 -12.46 3.89 -15.18
N LEU A 296 -13.11 4.76 -14.40
CA LEU A 296 -12.67 6.15 -14.14
C LEU A 296 -11.18 6.25 -13.71
N ARG A 297 -10.74 5.43 -12.74
CA ARG A 297 -9.33 5.41 -12.30
C ARG A 297 -8.37 5.03 -13.44
N GLN A 298 -8.76 4.09 -14.31
CA GLN A 298 -7.94 3.70 -15.46
C GLN A 298 -7.87 4.80 -16.52
N ARG A 299 -8.99 5.50 -16.76
CA ARG A 299 -9.05 6.65 -17.69
C ARG A 299 -8.10 7.76 -17.25
N ARG A 300 -8.19 8.19 -15.99
CA ARG A 300 -7.30 9.21 -15.39
C ARG A 300 -5.83 8.81 -15.44
N ARG A 301 -5.53 7.53 -15.14
CA ARG A 301 -4.16 7.01 -15.26
C ARG A 301 -3.63 7.14 -16.69
N GLN A 302 -4.40 6.73 -17.69
CA GLN A 302 -3.95 6.79 -19.08
C GLN A 302 -3.70 8.23 -19.55
N ALA A 303 -4.59 9.17 -19.20
CA ALA A 303 -4.39 10.59 -19.46
C ALA A 303 -3.11 11.12 -18.84
N MET A 304 -2.90 10.84 -17.55
CA MET A 304 -1.71 11.31 -16.84
C MET A 304 -0.42 10.72 -17.41
N MET A 305 -0.40 9.44 -17.80
CA MET A 305 0.76 8.85 -18.50
C MET A 305 1.06 9.60 -19.80
N TRP A 306 0.05 9.91 -20.61
CA TRP A 306 0.29 10.67 -21.85
C TRP A 306 0.80 12.09 -21.62
N ILE A 307 0.36 12.73 -20.54
CA ILE A 307 0.85 14.05 -20.12
C ILE A 307 2.32 13.92 -19.69
N LEU A 308 2.68 12.92 -18.88
CA LEU A 308 4.07 12.70 -18.48
C LEU A 308 4.99 12.39 -19.66
N ASP A 309 4.55 11.55 -20.61
CA ASP A 309 5.29 11.30 -21.85
C ASP A 309 5.54 12.60 -22.66
N ALA A 310 4.58 13.53 -22.63
CA ALA A 310 4.70 14.82 -23.31
C ALA A 310 5.68 15.73 -22.57
N VAL A 311 5.61 15.77 -21.24
CA VAL A 311 6.50 16.54 -20.37
C VAL A 311 7.94 16.08 -20.49
N GLU A 312 8.19 14.78 -20.53
CA GLU A 312 9.52 14.20 -20.64
C GLU A 312 10.22 14.66 -21.93
N LYS A 313 9.48 14.75 -23.03
CA LYS A 313 9.99 15.22 -24.33
C LYS A 313 10.20 16.72 -24.40
N LYS A 314 9.68 17.50 -23.45
CA LYS A 314 9.87 18.97 -23.43
C LYS A 314 11.23 19.33 -22.85
N LYS A 315 11.94 20.20 -23.57
CA LYS A 315 13.17 20.84 -23.07
C LYS A 315 12.86 21.66 -21.80
N SER A 316 13.76 21.62 -20.82
CA SER A 316 13.67 22.50 -19.66
C SER A 316 13.97 23.94 -20.08
N ARG A 317 13.12 24.90 -19.67
CA ARG A 317 13.38 26.34 -19.90
C ARG A 317 14.11 27.00 -18.73
N SER A 318 14.03 26.42 -17.54
CA SER A 318 14.59 26.97 -16.31
C SER A 318 15.49 25.93 -15.63
N SER A 319 16.29 26.40 -14.68
CA SER A 319 17.10 25.58 -13.77
C SER A 319 16.45 25.50 -12.39
N GLY A 320 16.78 24.46 -11.63
CA GLY A 320 16.34 24.26 -10.25
C GLY A 320 15.42 23.07 -10.04
N ARG A 321 15.05 22.86 -8.78
CA ARG A 321 14.34 21.65 -8.30
C ARG A 321 12.89 21.55 -8.80
N ASN A 322 12.29 22.68 -9.14
CA ASN A 322 10.86 22.80 -9.49
C ASN A 322 10.58 22.74 -11.00
N THR A 323 11.62 22.61 -11.83
CA THR A 323 11.54 22.65 -13.30
C THR A 323 10.63 21.57 -13.87
N PHE A 324 10.65 20.36 -13.29
CA PHE A 324 9.76 19.28 -13.69
C PHE A 324 8.28 19.62 -13.40
N ALA A 325 7.98 20.07 -12.18
CA ALA A 325 6.63 20.45 -11.79
C ALA A 325 6.08 21.61 -12.64
N GLN A 326 6.92 22.59 -12.97
CA GLN A 326 6.55 23.69 -13.87
C GLN A 326 6.19 23.18 -15.28
N ARG A 327 6.99 22.27 -15.87
CA ARG A 327 6.68 21.68 -17.18
C ARG A 327 5.36 20.91 -17.19
N VAL A 328 5.05 20.18 -16.10
CA VAL A 328 3.77 19.48 -15.94
C VAL A 328 2.61 20.48 -15.87
N ALA A 329 2.73 21.54 -15.08
CA ALA A 329 1.70 22.56 -14.95
C ALA A 329 1.43 23.27 -16.29
N GLU A 330 2.47 23.61 -17.04
CA GLU A 330 2.34 24.20 -18.38
C GLU A 330 1.64 23.27 -19.36
N GLU A 331 1.92 21.96 -19.31
CA GLU A 331 1.18 20.99 -20.11
C GLU A 331 -0.30 20.98 -19.71
N LEU A 332 -0.63 20.96 -18.41
CA LEU A 332 -2.03 21.02 -17.95
C LEU A 332 -2.75 22.29 -18.41
N ILE A 333 -2.07 23.44 -18.43
CA ILE A 333 -2.63 24.68 -19.00
C ILE A 333 -2.89 24.49 -20.50
N GLY A 334 -1.90 24.00 -21.25
CA GLY A 334 -2.03 23.72 -22.68
C GLY A 334 -3.10 22.68 -23.01
N VAL A 335 -3.40 21.74 -22.11
CA VAL A 335 -4.52 20.80 -22.22
C VAL A 335 -5.85 21.54 -22.22
N VAL A 336 -6.06 22.40 -21.21
CA VAL A 336 -7.33 23.11 -21.02
C VAL A 336 -7.56 24.15 -22.13
N GLU A 337 -6.48 24.74 -22.66
CA GLU A 337 -6.53 25.61 -23.83
C GLU A 337 -6.66 24.84 -25.17
N GLY A 338 -6.62 23.50 -25.15
CA GLY A 338 -6.74 22.69 -26.37
C GLY A 338 -5.50 22.72 -27.29
N LYS A 339 -4.36 23.22 -26.80
CA LYS A 339 -3.09 23.34 -27.56
C LYS A 339 -2.18 22.12 -27.40
N SER A 340 -2.43 21.26 -26.42
CA SER A 340 -1.56 20.12 -26.13
C SER A 340 -1.64 19.04 -27.22
N GLY A 341 -0.48 18.43 -27.54
CA GLY A 341 -0.41 17.28 -28.45
C GLY A 341 -1.08 16.02 -27.90
N VAL A 342 -1.44 16.00 -26.62
CA VAL A 342 -2.11 14.86 -25.97
C VAL A 342 -3.53 14.66 -26.52
N TRP A 343 -4.19 15.71 -26.98
CA TRP A 343 -5.48 15.62 -27.68
C TRP A 343 -5.41 14.73 -28.92
N VAL A 344 -4.30 14.79 -29.67
CA VAL A 344 -4.08 13.94 -30.86
C VAL A 344 -4.00 12.47 -30.47
N LYS A 345 -3.33 12.14 -29.36
CA LYS A 345 -3.26 10.76 -28.84
C LYS A 345 -4.64 10.23 -28.46
N ARG A 346 -5.45 11.04 -27.76
CA ARG A 346 -6.84 10.69 -27.40
C ARG A 346 -7.68 10.42 -28.65
N ASP A 347 -7.64 11.33 -29.61
CA ASP A 347 -8.40 11.20 -30.86
C ASP A 347 -7.99 9.96 -31.65
N ALA A 348 -6.68 9.67 -31.73
CA ALA A 348 -6.17 8.49 -32.43
C ALA A 348 -6.76 7.19 -31.84
N VAL A 349 -6.81 7.07 -30.50
CA VAL A 349 -7.42 5.91 -29.83
C VAL A 349 -8.92 5.82 -30.12
N HIS A 350 -9.65 6.95 -30.10
CA HIS A 350 -11.10 6.95 -30.35
C HIS A 350 -11.42 6.66 -31.82
N LYS A 351 -10.64 7.20 -32.77
CA LYS A 351 -10.77 6.90 -34.21
C LYS A 351 -10.56 5.41 -34.46
N LEU A 352 -9.47 4.86 -33.95
CA LEU A 352 -9.17 3.43 -34.09
C LEU A 352 -10.28 2.57 -33.48
N ALA A 353 -10.78 2.93 -32.30
CA ALA A 353 -11.87 2.20 -31.67
C ALA A 353 -13.19 2.27 -32.45
N THR A 354 -13.46 3.41 -33.09
CA THR A 354 -14.61 3.58 -33.98
C THR A 354 -14.50 2.67 -35.20
N THR A 355 -13.31 2.58 -35.80
CA THR A 355 -13.02 1.63 -36.90
C THR A 355 -13.19 0.18 -36.45
N ALA A 356 -12.68 -0.17 -35.28
CA ALA A 356 -12.69 -1.53 -34.73
C ALA A 356 -14.00 -1.91 -34.02
N ARG A 357 -15.08 -1.11 -34.13
CA ARG A 357 -16.34 -1.33 -33.41
C ARG A 357 -17.03 -2.65 -33.75
N SER A 358 -16.88 -3.13 -34.99
CA SER A 358 -17.48 -4.40 -35.45
C SER A 358 -16.91 -5.62 -34.73
N ASN A 359 -15.66 -5.52 -34.24
CA ASN A 359 -14.94 -6.60 -33.58
C ASN A 359 -15.47 -6.91 -32.18
N LEU A 360 -16.37 -6.10 -31.63
CA LEU A 360 -17.02 -6.35 -30.33
C LEU A 360 -17.83 -7.66 -30.28
N LYS A 361 -18.29 -8.16 -31.44
CA LYS A 361 -19.00 -9.46 -31.53
C LYS A 361 -18.09 -10.67 -31.32
N PHE A 362 -16.77 -10.47 -31.33
CA PHE A 362 -15.80 -11.53 -31.11
C PHE A 362 -15.91 -12.07 -29.67
N GLY A 363 -16.21 -13.38 -29.53
CA GLY A 363 -16.38 -14.06 -28.24
C GLY A 363 -17.83 -14.26 -27.75
N SER A 364 -18.82 -13.63 -28.38
CA SER A 364 -20.25 -13.86 -28.05
C SER A 364 -20.80 -15.17 -28.64
N LYS A 365 -20.12 -15.79 -29.61
CA LYS A 365 -20.63 -16.94 -30.36
C LYS A 365 -20.58 -18.29 -29.60
N GLY A 366 -19.99 -18.36 -28.40
CA GLY A 366 -19.79 -19.62 -27.66
C GLY A 366 -20.36 -19.65 -26.23
N ARG A 367 -21.15 -18.65 -25.83
CA ARG A 367 -21.88 -18.62 -24.57
C ARG A 367 -23.37 -18.53 -24.87
N ARG A 368 -23.93 -19.61 -25.42
CA ARG A 368 -25.37 -19.88 -25.44
C ARG A 368 -25.59 -21.23 -24.81
#